data_AF-A0AAV4XBE8-F1
#
_entry.id   AF-A0AAV4XBE8-F1
#
_cell.length_a   1.000
_cell.length_b   1.000
_cell.length_c   1.000
_cell.angle_alpha   90.00
_cell.angle_beta   90.00
_cell.angle_gamma   90.00
#
_symmetry.space_group_name_H-M   'P 1'
#
loop_
_entity.id
_entity.type
_entity.pdbx_description
1 polymer ?
#
loop_
_entity_poly.entity_id
_entity_poly.type
_entity_poly.pdbx_seq_one_letter_code
_entity_poly.pdbx_strand_id
1 'polypeptide(L)'
;MGYQQESSPEEEHYYLCYTYAFCMSDGAEYSKVLECSNLAEPQDQTSLLNYIKKGNYYFFENTNWEDIIAEYCEIDPSKRSQVFDKSLKGAINYYMDKCASPTGQQECARWGNVLDCLAPYLDQLDAEGKCKIE
;
A
#
# COMPACT_ATOMS: atom_id res chain seq x y z
N MET A 1 -26.47 -12.81 -0.07
CA MET A 1 -26.58 -11.34 -0.14
C MET A 1 -25.19 -10.80 0.09
N GLY A 2 -24.49 -10.44 -0.99
CA GLY A 2 -23.11 -9.95 -0.90
C GLY A 2 -23.16 -8.47 -0.55
N TYR A 3 -22.59 -8.11 0.59
CA TYR A 3 -22.31 -6.70 0.88
C TYR A 3 -21.09 -6.32 0.03
N GLN A 4 -21.32 -5.66 -1.10
CA GLN A 4 -20.29 -4.79 -1.66
C GLN A 4 -20.15 -3.66 -0.67
N GLN A 5 -19.07 -3.70 0.10
CA GLN A 5 -18.67 -2.57 0.92
C GLN A 5 -18.15 -1.51 -0.07
N GLU A 6 -18.92 -0.45 -0.28
CA GLU A 6 -18.46 0.72 -1.05
C GLU A 6 -17.27 1.33 -0.30
N SER A 7 -16.15 1.52 -1.00
CA SER A 7 -14.97 2.22 -0.48
C SER A 7 -15.33 3.66 -0.18
N SER A 8 -14.78 4.22 0.90
CA SER A 8 -14.95 5.64 1.20
C SER A 8 -14.27 6.51 0.12
N PRO A 9 -14.69 7.78 -0.06
CA PRO A 9 -14.04 8.69 -1.02
C PRO A 9 -12.53 8.88 -0.76
N GLU A 10 -12.11 8.76 0.49
CA GLU A 10 -10.70 8.85 0.90
C GLU A 10 -9.91 7.58 0.50
N GLU A 11 -10.49 6.39 0.71
CA GLU A 11 -9.91 5.12 0.25
C GLU A 11 -9.84 5.05 -1.29
N GLU A 12 -10.87 5.58 -1.98
CA GLU A 12 -10.90 5.67 -3.44
C GLU A 12 -9.79 6.60 -3.97
N HIS A 13 -9.58 7.75 -3.34
CA HIS A 13 -8.48 8.66 -3.66
C HIS A 13 -7.12 7.96 -3.55
N TYR A 14 -6.83 7.31 -2.42
CA TYR A 14 -5.56 6.62 -2.23
C TYR A 14 -5.39 5.45 -3.21
N TYR A 15 -6.46 4.71 -3.53
CA TYR A 15 -6.42 3.65 -4.53
C TYR A 15 -6.01 4.18 -5.91
N LEU A 16 -6.63 5.27 -6.37
CA LEU A 16 -6.36 5.86 -7.68
C LEU A 16 -4.91 6.35 -7.77
N CYS A 17 -4.44 7.08 -6.76
CA CYS A 17 -3.08 7.61 -6.72
C CYS A 17 -2.03 6.51 -6.61
N TYR A 18 -2.26 5.53 -5.73
CA TYR A 18 -1.36 4.39 -5.56
C TYR A 18 -1.24 3.61 -6.88
N THR A 19 -2.38 3.32 -7.52
CA THR A 19 -2.39 2.59 -8.80
C THR A 19 -1.72 3.37 -9.91
N TYR A 20 -1.96 4.69 -10.00
CA TYR A 20 -1.27 5.53 -10.98
C TYR A 20 0.25 5.51 -10.77
N ALA A 21 0.70 5.80 -9.55
CA ALA A 21 2.11 5.89 -9.22
C ALA A 21 2.85 4.57 -9.47
N PHE A 22 2.27 3.44 -9.06
CA PHE A 22 2.92 2.13 -9.19
C PHE A 22 2.79 1.48 -10.56
N CYS A 23 1.65 1.65 -11.24
CA CYS A 23 1.31 0.82 -12.40
C CYS A 23 1.23 1.58 -13.72
N MET A 24 1.09 2.91 -13.69
CA MET A 24 0.80 3.70 -14.90
C MET A 24 1.82 4.81 -15.18
N SER A 25 2.61 5.21 -14.18
CA SER A 25 3.56 6.32 -14.34
C SER A 25 4.80 5.94 -15.17
N ASP A 26 5.43 6.95 -15.78
CA ASP A 26 6.65 6.80 -16.61
C ASP A 26 7.93 6.65 -15.76
N GLY A 27 7.81 6.16 -14.53
CA GLY A 27 8.92 5.72 -13.68
C GLY A 27 9.38 6.72 -12.62
N ALA A 28 9.14 8.03 -12.78
CA ALA A 28 9.50 9.02 -11.76
C ALA A 28 8.63 8.87 -10.50
N GLU A 29 7.31 8.74 -10.69
CA GLU A 29 6.39 8.52 -9.58
C GLU A 29 6.60 7.16 -8.92
N TYR A 30 6.79 6.11 -9.73
CA TYR A 30 7.18 4.79 -9.22
C TYR A 30 8.44 4.84 -8.36
N SER A 31 9.49 5.51 -8.84
CA SER A 31 10.75 5.66 -8.11
C SER A 31 10.56 6.40 -6.79
N LYS A 32 9.71 7.43 -6.76
CA LYS A 32 9.42 8.17 -5.52
C LYS A 32 8.69 7.30 -4.51
N VAL A 33 7.74 6.49 -4.94
CA VAL A 33 7.02 5.60 -4.03
C VAL A 33 7.93 4.47 -3.53
N LEU A 34 8.81 3.92 -4.37
CA LEU A 34 9.83 2.97 -3.92
C LEU A 34 10.78 3.59 -2.90
N GLU A 35 11.23 4.83 -3.13
CA GLU A 35 12.06 5.57 -2.16
C GLU A 35 11.37 5.65 -0.80
N CYS A 36 10.09 6.04 -0.76
CA CYS A 36 9.31 6.07 0.47
C CYS A 36 9.17 4.68 1.10
N SER A 37 8.90 3.64 0.30
CA SER A 37 8.74 2.26 0.79
C SER A 37 10.02 1.68 1.39
N ASN A 38 11.17 2.10 0.88
CA ASN A 38 12.50 1.67 1.35
C ASN A 38 12.96 2.36 2.65
N LEU A 39 12.14 3.25 3.22
CA LEU A 39 12.33 3.73 4.60
C LEU A 39 12.02 2.63 5.63
N ALA A 40 11.22 1.64 5.26
CA ALA A 40 11.09 0.40 6.02
C ALA A 40 12.25 -0.55 5.70
N GLU A 41 12.73 -1.27 6.71
CA GLU A 41 13.78 -2.28 6.50
C GLU A 41 13.20 -3.51 5.79
N PRO A 42 14.01 -4.29 5.02
CA PRO A 42 13.52 -5.48 4.32
C PRO A 42 12.81 -6.50 5.23
N GLN A 43 13.27 -6.66 6.49
CA GLN A 43 12.59 -7.51 7.46
C GLN A 43 11.21 -7.00 7.89
N ASP A 44 11.01 -5.67 7.93
CA ASP A 44 9.73 -5.07 8.30
C ASP A 44 8.74 -5.27 7.16
N GLN A 45 9.18 -5.04 5.92
CA GLN A 45 8.39 -5.32 4.71
C GLN A 45 7.98 -6.80 4.68
N THR A 46 8.93 -7.72 4.89
CA THR A 46 8.65 -9.16 4.95
C THR A 46 7.65 -9.50 6.07
N SER A 47 7.76 -8.85 7.23
CA SER A 47 6.88 -9.09 8.36
C SER A 47 5.46 -8.56 8.11
N LEU A 48 5.33 -7.40 7.47
CA LEU A 48 4.06 -6.86 6.99
C LEU A 48 3.38 -7.83 6.01
N LEU A 49 4.11 -8.28 4.98
CA LEU A 49 3.57 -9.20 3.97
C LEU A 49 3.10 -10.52 4.59
N ASN A 50 3.88 -11.06 5.53
CA ASN A 50 3.48 -12.25 6.28
C ASN A 50 2.24 -12.00 7.15
N TYR A 51 2.09 -10.81 7.73
CA TYR A 51 0.91 -10.44 8.49
C TYR A 51 -0.33 -10.36 7.59
N ILE A 52 -0.25 -9.69 6.44
CA ILE A 52 -1.32 -9.60 5.45
C ILE A 52 -1.80 -11.00 5.04
N LYS A 53 -0.84 -11.89 4.74
CA LYS A 53 -1.11 -13.29 4.39
C LYS A 53 -1.76 -14.07 5.53
N LYS A 54 -1.20 -14.04 6.74
CA LYS A 54 -1.71 -14.80 7.90
C LYS A 54 -3.06 -14.28 8.40
N GLY A 55 -3.31 -12.99 8.23
CA GLY A 55 -4.59 -12.36 8.57
C GLY A 55 -5.70 -12.62 7.54
N ASN A 56 -5.43 -13.39 6.48
CA ASN A 56 -6.35 -13.63 5.37
C ASN A 56 -6.86 -12.33 4.70
N TYR A 57 -6.03 -11.29 4.68
CA TYR A 57 -6.33 -10.04 3.98
C TYR A 57 -6.20 -10.25 2.48
N TYR A 58 -5.01 -10.62 2.02
CA TYR A 58 -4.74 -11.01 0.65
C TYR A 58 -3.55 -11.97 0.60
N PHE A 59 -3.50 -12.81 -0.43
CA PHE A 59 -2.36 -13.70 -0.67
C PHE A 59 -1.68 -13.24 -1.95
N PHE A 60 -0.49 -12.65 -1.79
CA PHE A 60 0.44 -12.47 -2.90
C PHE A 60 1.23 -13.76 -3.11
N GLU A 61 1.48 -14.11 -4.36
CA GLU A 61 2.35 -15.24 -4.71
C GLU A 61 3.80 -14.94 -4.37
N ASN A 62 4.22 -13.69 -4.57
CA ASN A 62 5.56 -13.22 -4.28
C ASN A 62 5.75 -12.82 -2.81
N THR A 63 7.00 -12.84 -2.35
CA THR A 63 7.39 -12.45 -0.98
C THR A 63 8.35 -11.27 -0.92
N ASN A 64 8.80 -10.78 -2.09
CA ASN A 64 9.60 -9.58 -2.23
C ASN A 64 8.68 -8.39 -2.51
N TRP A 65 8.98 -7.22 -1.95
CA TRP A 65 8.17 -6.01 -2.09
C TRP A 65 8.02 -5.54 -3.55
N GLU A 66 9.10 -5.50 -4.33
CA GLU A 66 9.09 -5.09 -5.73
C GLU A 66 8.28 -6.07 -6.59
N ASP A 67 8.48 -7.37 -6.38
CA ASP A 67 7.73 -8.40 -7.11
C ASP A 67 6.24 -8.37 -6.77
N ILE A 68 5.87 -7.99 -5.54
CA ILE A 68 4.47 -7.82 -5.13
C ILE A 68 3.84 -6.60 -5.78
N ILE A 69 4.60 -5.51 -5.95
CA ILE A 69 4.12 -4.35 -6.70
C ILE A 69 3.86 -4.73 -8.16
N ALA A 70 4.78 -5.46 -8.79
CA ALA A 70 4.58 -5.98 -10.14
C ALA A 70 3.34 -6.88 -10.23
N GLU A 71 3.20 -7.83 -9.30
CA GLU A 71 2.03 -8.70 -9.18
C GLU A 71 0.73 -7.88 -9.04
N TYR A 72 0.72 -6.87 -8.18
CA TYR A 72 -0.43 -5.97 -8.01
C TYR A 72 -0.84 -5.25 -9.29
N CYS A 73 0.13 -4.80 -10.09
CA CYS A 73 -0.13 -4.13 -11.36
C CYS A 73 -0.68 -5.08 -12.44
N GLU A 74 -0.36 -6.37 -12.36
CA GLU A 74 -0.89 -7.41 -13.26
C GLU A 74 -2.30 -7.89 -12.88
N ILE A 75 -2.77 -7.58 -11.66
CA ILE A 75 -4.14 -7.92 -11.25
C ILE A 75 -5.14 -7.23 -12.17
N ASP A 76 -6.18 -7.99 -12.54
CA ASP A 76 -7.35 -7.51 -13.28
C ASP A 76 -7.85 -6.18 -12.69
N PRO A 77 -7.96 -5.09 -13.48
CA PRO A 77 -8.40 -3.78 -13.00
C PRO A 77 -9.72 -3.84 -12.21
N SER A 78 -10.65 -4.72 -12.58
CA SER A 78 -11.95 -4.90 -11.89
C SER A 78 -11.83 -5.47 -10.47
N LYS A 79 -10.69 -6.09 -10.14
CA LYS A 79 -10.41 -6.69 -8.83
C LYS A 79 -9.37 -5.90 -8.04
N ARG A 80 -8.61 -5.05 -8.70
CA ARG A 80 -7.46 -4.37 -8.11
C ARG A 80 -7.83 -3.49 -6.92
N SER A 81 -8.94 -2.75 -6.99
CA SER A 81 -9.45 -1.94 -5.86
C SER A 81 -9.73 -2.79 -4.63
N GLN A 82 -10.40 -3.94 -4.80
CA GLN A 82 -10.66 -4.85 -3.68
C GLN A 82 -9.35 -5.40 -3.08
N VAL A 83 -8.34 -5.68 -3.90
CA VAL A 83 -7.03 -6.15 -3.42
C VAL A 83 -6.31 -5.03 -2.67
N PHE A 84 -6.37 -3.81 -3.18
CA PHE A 84 -5.86 -2.62 -2.51
C PHE A 84 -6.50 -2.44 -1.14
N ASP A 85 -7.83 -2.40 -1.05
CA ASP A 85 -8.55 -2.18 0.22
C ASP A 85 -8.18 -3.24 1.27
N LYS A 86 -8.16 -4.51 0.87
CA LYS A 86 -7.79 -5.61 1.77
C LYS A 86 -6.35 -5.49 2.25
N SER A 87 -5.42 -5.19 1.35
CA SER A 87 -4.00 -5.09 1.67
C SER A 87 -3.72 -3.86 2.53
N LEU A 88 -4.33 -2.73 2.21
CA LEU A 88 -4.26 -1.49 2.99
C LEU A 88 -4.80 -1.71 4.39
N LYS A 89 -5.97 -2.35 4.54
CA LYS A 89 -6.52 -2.70 5.86
C LYS A 89 -5.56 -3.60 6.66
N GLY A 90 -4.94 -4.58 6.00
CA GLY A 90 -3.92 -5.43 6.62
C GLY A 90 -2.70 -4.63 7.08
N ALA A 91 -2.25 -3.67 6.27
CA ALA A 91 -1.13 -2.80 6.58
C ALA A 91 -1.42 -1.82 7.72
N ILE A 92 -2.60 -1.21 7.75
CA ILE A 92 -3.05 -0.34 8.85
C ILE A 92 -3.11 -1.13 10.15
N ASN A 93 -3.69 -2.34 10.15
CA ASN A 93 -3.75 -3.17 11.34
C ASN A 93 -2.37 -3.61 11.82
N TYR A 94 -1.47 -3.98 10.89
CA TYR A 94 -0.09 -4.28 11.22
C TYR A 94 0.62 -3.10 11.88
N TYR A 95 0.49 -1.91 11.29
CA TYR A 95 1.06 -0.67 11.81
C TYR A 95 0.56 -0.39 13.24
N MET A 96 -0.76 -0.44 13.45
CA MET A 96 -1.37 -0.25 14.78
C MET A 96 -0.84 -1.26 15.80
N ASP A 97 -0.74 -2.54 15.43
CA ASP A 97 -0.22 -3.60 16.31
C ASP A 97 1.24 -3.35 16.71
N LYS A 98 2.08 -2.89 15.77
CA LYS A 98 3.48 -2.56 16.06
C LYS A 98 3.61 -1.33 16.94
N CYS A 99 2.80 -0.31 16.70
CA CYS A 99 2.80 0.92 17.50
C CYS A 99 2.24 0.72 18.91
N ALA A 100 1.31 -0.23 19.10
CA ALA A 100 0.80 -0.60 20.42
C ALA A 100 1.79 -1.46 21.22
N SER A 101 2.74 -2.14 20.57
CA SER A 101 3.71 -3.01 21.23
C SER A 101 4.92 -2.24 21.77
N PRO A 102 5.35 -2.46 23.03
CA PRO A 102 6.59 -1.90 23.56
C PRO A 102 7.84 -2.34 22.78
N THR A 103 7.83 -3.55 22.20
CA THR A 103 8.94 -4.07 21.39
C THR A 103 8.87 -3.67 19.93
N GLY A 104 7.74 -3.11 19.47
CA GLY A 104 7.50 -2.72 18.08
C GLY A 104 7.82 -1.27 17.76
N GLN A 105 8.25 -0.46 18.73
CA GLN A 105 8.37 1.00 18.58
C GLN A 105 9.31 1.45 17.45
N GLN A 106 10.45 0.77 17.25
CA GLN A 106 11.38 1.11 16.16
C GLN A 106 10.76 0.84 14.79
N GLU A 107 10.10 -0.32 14.64
CA GLU A 107 9.42 -0.68 13.40
C GLU A 107 8.21 0.23 13.14
N CYS A 108 7.43 0.56 14.18
CA CYS A 108 6.38 1.57 14.12
C CYS A 108 6.91 2.92 13.61
N ALA A 109 8.06 3.39 14.13
CA ALA A 109 8.66 4.64 13.69
C ALA A 109 9.08 4.61 12.22
N ARG A 110 9.66 3.48 11.74
CA ARG A 110 10.01 3.33 10.32
C ARG A 110 8.78 3.32 9.41
N TRP A 111 7.73 2.60 9.78
CA TRP A 111 6.46 2.66 9.04
C TRP A 111 5.79 4.04 9.11
N GLY A 112 5.93 4.75 10.23
CA GLY A 112 5.55 6.16 10.34
C GLY A 112 6.26 7.03 9.30
N ASN A 113 7.58 6.86 9.14
CA ASN A 113 8.34 7.58 8.11
C ASN A 113 7.91 7.20 6.69
N VAL A 114 7.54 5.94 6.43
CA VAL A 114 6.98 5.52 5.14
C VAL A 114 5.68 6.29 4.86
N LEU A 115 4.77 6.36 5.84
CA LEU A 115 3.50 7.08 5.70
C LEU A 115 3.70 8.58 5.53
N ASP A 116 4.59 9.19 6.32
CA ASP A 116 4.93 10.62 6.24
C ASP A 116 5.58 10.99 4.89
N CYS A 117 6.24 10.04 4.23
CA CYS A 117 6.77 10.21 2.88
C CYS A 117 5.70 10.00 1.81
N LEU A 118 4.89 8.95 1.96
CA LEU A 118 3.99 8.47 0.92
C LEU A 118 2.69 9.28 0.85
N ALA A 119 2.01 9.51 1.98
CA ALA A 119 0.69 10.15 1.96
C ALA A 119 0.73 11.57 1.36
N PRO A 120 1.63 12.48 1.79
CA PRO A 120 1.70 13.82 1.17
C PRO A 120 2.06 13.78 -0.31
N TYR A 121 2.81 12.76 -0.74
CA TYR A 121 3.14 12.58 -2.14
C TYR A 121 1.95 12.13 -2.97
N LEU A 122 1.13 11.19 -2.46
CA LEU A 122 -0.11 10.79 -3.12
C LEU A 122 -1.11 11.96 -3.16
N ASP A 123 -1.23 12.74 -2.09
CA ASP A 123 -2.02 13.98 -2.07
C ASP A 123 -1.57 14.97 -3.15
N GLN A 124 -0.25 15.11 -3.35
CA GLN A 124 0.30 15.96 -4.40
C GLN A 124 -0.09 15.46 -5.79
N LEU A 125 0.01 14.16 -6.06
CA LEU A 125 -0.39 13.59 -7.36
C LEU A 125 -1.87 13.83 -7.66
N ASP A 126 -2.72 13.77 -6.63
CA ASP A 126 -4.14 14.06 -6.76
C ASP A 126 -4.40 15.53 -7.05
N ALA A 127 -3.73 16.42 -6.32
CA ALA A 127 -3.81 17.86 -6.55
C ALA A 127 -3.34 18.26 -7.95
N GLU A 128 -2.39 17.53 -8.53
CA GLU A 128 -1.93 17.66 -9.92
C GLU A 128 -2.93 17.05 -10.94
N GLY A 129 -3.97 16.36 -10.47
CA GLY A 129 -4.99 15.71 -11.28
C GLY A 129 -4.48 14.45 -12.00
N LYS A 130 -3.40 13.84 -11.50
CA LYS A 130 -2.74 12.66 -12.09
C LYS A 130 -3.38 11.35 -11.67
N CYS A 131 -4.04 11.30 -10.52
CA CYS A 131 -4.67 10.09 -9.97
C CYS A 131 -5.95 9.70 -10.72
N LYS A 132 -5.81 9.32 -11.99
CA LYS A 132 -6.91 8.89 -12.85
C LYS A 132 -6.54 7.56 -13.49
N ILE A 133 -7.44 6.60 -13.36
CA ILE A 133 -7.35 5.32 -14.05
C ILE A 133 -8.38 5.41 -15.19
N GLU A 134 -7.89 5.46 -16.43
CA GLU A 134 -8.74 5.48 -17.64
C GLU A 134 -9.19 4.07 -18.05
#